data_AF-A0AAD5TU11-F1
#
_entry.id   AF-A0AAD5TU11-F1
#
_cell.length_a   1.000
_cell.length_b   1.000
_cell.length_c   1.000
_cell.angle_alpha   90.00
_cell.angle_beta   90.00
_cell.angle_gamma   90.00
#
_symmetry.space_group_name_H-M   'P 1'
#
loop_
_entity.id
_entity.type
_entity.pdbx_description
1 polymer ?
#
loop_
_entity_poly.entity_id
_entity_poly.type
_entity_poly.pdbx_seq_one_letter_code
_entity_poly.pdbx_strand_id
1 'polypeptide(L)'
;MACESNYGPVLPQETCDEMASHYPMCKKLLQRCYETKTPLSCATANTFCYNKIEAPYSASLRNDYDIRDKCQPNCYPILKDMATYLNIPEVQVALGVHRNFQFCQDLVMKKFTFTADGALPQTQNIVDLLEDGISVLIYAGDADW
;
A
#
# COMPACT_ATOMS: atom_id res chain seq x y z
N MET A 1 -1.60 10.76 -10.12
CA MET A 1 -1.58 11.17 -8.70
C MET A 1 -0.26 11.84 -8.32
N ALA A 2 0.92 11.23 -8.53
CA ALA A 2 2.18 11.94 -8.28
C ALA A 2 2.70 12.84 -9.44
N CYS A 3 2.60 12.34 -10.67
CA CYS A 3 3.14 13.01 -11.85
C CYS A 3 2.19 14.08 -12.42
N GLU A 4 0.92 13.71 -12.53
CA GLU A 4 -0.18 14.58 -12.91
C GLU A 4 -1.15 14.61 -11.72
N SER A 5 -0.94 15.57 -10.82
CA SER A 5 -1.76 15.76 -9.62
C SER A 5 -2.57 17.04 -9.72
N ASN A 6 -3.75 17.05 -9.09
CA ASN A 6 -4.49 18.28 -8.81
C ASN A 6 -3.72 19.24 -7.87
N TYR A 7 -2.70 18.74 -7.18
CA TYR A 7 -1.83 19.49 -6.27
C TYR A 7 -0.51 19.92 -6.93
N GLY A 8 -0.37 19.74 -8.25
CA GLY A 8 0.86 19.97 -9.00
C GLY A 8 1.79 18.76 -9.02
N PRO A 9 2.77 18.71 -9.93
CA PRO A 9 3.71 17.60 -10.03
C PRO A 9 4.53 17.50 -8.75
N VAL A 10 4.49 16.33 -8.11
CA VAL A 10 5.21 16.07 -6.86
C VAL A 10 6.49 15.27 -7.06
N LEU A 11 6.74 14.81 -8.28
CA LEU A 11 7.96 14.15 -8.74
C LEU A 11 8.57 14.89 -9.94
N PRO A 12 9.89 14.75 -10.19
CA PRO A 12 10.51 15.21 -11.44
C PRO A 12 9.89 14.53 -12.67
N GLN A 13 9.78 15.26 -13.78
CA GLN A 13 9.20 14.73 -15.02
C GLN A 13 9.95 13.49 -15.52
N GLU A 14 11.27 13.46 -15.41
CA GLU A 14 12.09 12.30 -15.80
C GLU A 14 11.69 11.03 -15.03
N THR A 15 11.47 11.13 -13.71
CA THR A 15 11.00 10.02 -12.88
C THR A 15 9.63 9.54 -13.35
N CYS A 16 8.75 10.47 -13.72
CA CYS A 16 7.43 10.16 -14.24
C CYS A 16 7.47 9.44 -15.60
N ASP A 17 8.35 9.89 -16.50
CA ASP A 17 8.55 9.27 -17.81
C ASP A 17 9.12 7.86 -17.66
N GLU A 18 10.06 7.64 -16.73
CA GLU A 18 10.59 6.32 -16.40
C GLU A 18 9.52 5.38 -15.84
N MET A 19 8.73 5.83 -14.86
CA MET A 19 7.60 5.08 -14.31
C MET A 19 6.60 4.68 -15.40
N ALA A 20 6.22 5.64 -16.26
CA ALA A 20 5.33 5.40 -17.38
C ALA A 20 5.91 4.39 -18.38
N SER A 21 7.22 4.43 -18.65
CA SER A 21 7.90 3.48 -19.54
C SER A 21 7.89 2.03 -19.00
N HIS A 22 7.88 1.86 -17.68
CA HIS A 22 7.88 0.55 -17.03
C HIS A 22 6.48 -0.03 -16.81
N TYR A 23 5.44 0.82 -16.82
CA TYR A 23 4.06 0.40 -16.61
C TYR A 23 3.59 -0.76 -17.51
N PRO A 24 3.85 -0.77 -18.84
CA PRO A 24 3.43 -1.88 -19.70
C PRO A 24 3.97 -3.25 -19.26
N MET A 25 5.22 -3.29 -18.79
CA MET A 25 5.82 -4.53 -18.28
C MET A 25 5.19 -4.94 -16.95
N CYS A 26 5.02 -4.00 -16.02
CA CYS A 26 4.33 -4.26 -14.74
C CYS A 26 2.93 -4.85 -14.99
N LYS A 27 2.13 -4.22 -15.85
CA LYS A 27 0.79 -4.71 -16.23
C LYS A 27 0.84 -6.13 -16.80
N LYS A 28 1.79 -6.42 -17.69
CA LYS A 28 1.96 -7.76 -18.29
C LYS A 28 2.30 -8.82 -17.25
N LEU A 29 3.17 -8.51 -16.29
CA LEU A 29 3.54 -9.43 -15.22
C LEU A 29 2.36 -9.68 -14.27
N LEU A 30 1.60 -8.64 -13.91
CA LEU A 30 0.38 -8.78 -13.10
C LEU A 30 -0.67 -9.65 -13.81
N GLN A 31 -0.89 -9.43 -15.11
CA GLN A 31 -1.79 -10.27 -15.89
C GLN A 31 -1.36 -11.75 -15.85
N ARG A 32 -0.05 -12.03 -15.98
CA ARG A 32 0.47 -13.40 -15.87
C ARG A 32 0.26 -14.01 -14.47
N CYS A 33 0.39 -13.21 -13.42
CA CYS A 33 0.04 -13.64 -12.07
C CYS A 33 -1.45 -13.99 -11.98
N TYR A 34 -2.34 -13.16 -12.52
CA TYR A 34 -3.78 -13.41 -12.48
C TYR A 34 -4.17 -14.70 -13.21
N GLU A 35 -3.54 -14.96 -14.36
CA GLU A 35 -3.79 -16.17 -15.17
C GLU A 35 -3.31 -17.45 -14.48
N THR A 36 -2.12 -17.43 -13.87
CA THR A 36 -1.49 -18.66 -13.34
C THR A 36 -1.66 -18.86 -11.84
N LYS A 37 -1.85 -17.77 -11.09
CA LYS A 37 -1.97 -17.73 -9.62
C LYS A 37 -0.83 -18.45 -8.89
N THR A 38 0.34 -18.53 -9.51
CA THR A 38 1.51 -19.19 -8.90
C THR A 38 2.32 -18.19 -8.07
N PRO A 39 2.84 -18.58 -6.89
CA PRO A 39 3.63 -17.67 -6.04
C PRO A 39 4.79 -17.00 -6.79
N LEU A 40 5.48 -17.73 -7.67
CA LEU A 40 6.60 -17.20 -8.44
C LEU A 40 6.17 -16.09 -9.42
N SER A 41 5.08 -16.30 -10.16
CA SER A 41 4.58 -15.31 -11.12
C SER A 41 4.12 -14.04 -10.41
N CYS A 42 3.44 -14.18 -9.28
CA CYS A 42 2.90 -13.09 -8.49
C CYS A 42 4.01 -12.34 -7.73
N ALA A 43 4.99 -13.04 -7.16
CA ALA A 43 6.15 -12.41 -6.53
C ALA A 43 6.94 -11.59 -7.54
N THR A 44 7.17 -12.14 -8.75
CA THR A 44 7.89 -11.44 -9.82
C THR A 44 7.16 -10.17 -10.23
N ALA A 45 5.84 -10.25 -10.41
CA ALA A 45 5.01 -9.09 -10.73
C ALA A 45 5.07 -8.03 -9.63
N ASN A 46 4.84 -8.43 -8.37
CA ASN A 46 4.83 -7.54 -7.22
C ASN A 46 6.18 -6.82 -7.06
N THR A 47 7.29 -7.57 -7.10
CA THR A 47 8.64 -6.99 -6.99
C THR A 47 8.96 -6.02 -8.13
N PHE A 48 8.60 -6.36 -9.37
CA PHE A 48 8.86 -5.46 -10.50
C PHE A 48 8.03 -4.18 -10.40
N CYS A 49 6.73 -4.31 -10.17
CA CYS A 49 5.82 -3.17 -10.05
C CYS A 49 6.20 -2.27 -8.88
N TYR A 50 6.45 -2.83 -7.70
CA TYR A 50 6.90 -2.07 -6.54
C TYR A 50 8.18 -1.28 -6.85
N ASN A 51 9.22 -1.94 -7.38
CA ASN A 51 10.50 -1.28 -7.61
C ASN A 51 10.47 -0.21 -8.71
N LYS A 52 9.58 -0.34 -9.69
CA LYS A 52 9.57 0.52 -10.88
C LYS A 52 8.48 1.59 -10.87
N ILE A 53 7.42 1.37 -10.10
CA ILE A 53 6.29 2.29 -10.01
C ILE A 53 6.22 2.89 -8.61
N GLU A 54 6.35 2.07 -7.57
CA GLU A 54 6.11 2.54 -6.20
C GLU A 54 7.34 3.19 -5.56
N ALA A 55 8.47 2.48 -5.55
CA ALA A 55 9.71 2.92 -4.93
C ALA A 55 10.22 4.30 -5.37
N PRO A 56 10.06 4.75 -6.64
CA PRO A 56 10.43 6.11 -7.04
C PRO A 56 9.70 7.20 -6.25
N TYR A 57 8.42 6.99 -5.91
CA TYR A 57 7.67 7.93 -5.08
C TYR A 57 8.17 7.90 -3.64
N SER A 58 8.32 6.71 -3.04
CA SER A 58 8.81 6.60 -1.65
C SER A 58 10.22 7.21 -1.48
N ALA A 59 11.06 7.13 -2.53
CA ALA A 59 12.39 7.75 -2.54
C ALA A 59 12.35 9.29 -2.56
N SER A 60 11.22 9.90 -2.92
CA SER A 60 11.03 11.37 -2.90
C SER A 60 10.82 11.94 -1.49
N LEU A 61 10.69 11.07 -0.48
CA LEU A 61 10.43 11.42 0.92
C LEU A 61 9.12 12.19 1.12
N ARG A 62 8.17 12.04 0.19
CA ARG A 62 6.80 12.49 0.35
C ARG A 62 6.00 11.47 1.14
N ASN A 63 4.87 11.90 1.70
CA ASN A 63 4.00 11.01 2.44
C ASN A 63 3.19 10.17 1.44
N ASP A 64 3.31 8.84 1.52
CA ASP A 64 2.54 7.89 0.70
C ASP A 64 1.03 8.05 0.91
N TYR A 65 0.62 8.53 2.08
CA TYR A 65 -0.79 8.69 2.45
C TYR A 65 -1.34 10.12 2.26
N ASP A 66 -0.48 11.08 1.91
CA ASP A 66 -0.87 12.46 1.59
C ASP A 66 0.21 13.14 0.74
N ILE A 67 0.00 13.22 -0.57
CA ILE A 67 0.97 13.78 -1.51
C ILE A 67 1.28 15.27 -1.29
N ARG A 68 0.45 15.97 -0.51
CA ARG A 68 0.65 17.37 -0.15
C ARG A 68 1.71 17.53 0.94
N ASP A 69 2.04 16.44 1.64
CA ASP A 69 2.94 16.45 2.80
C ASP A 69 4.27 15.71 2.54
N LYS A 70 5.25 15.96 3.41
CA LYS A 70 6.54 15.27 3.45
C LYS A 70 6.56 14.25 4.58
N CYS A 71 7.22 13.12 4.35
CA CYS A 71 7.40 12.09 5.36
C CYS A 71 8.84 12.12 5.90
N GLN A 72 9.16 13.12 6.73
CA GLN A 72 10.48 13.25 7.39
C GLN A 72 10.34 13.88 8.79
N PRO A 73 10.76 13.21 9.89
CA PRO A 73 11.30 11.85 9.99
C PRO A 73 10.22 10.74 10.00
N ASN A 74 8.94 11.09 10.17
CA ASN A 74 7.81 10.16 10.17
C ASN A 74 6.62 10.84 9.46
N CYS A 75 5.81 10.08 8.74
CA CYS A 75 4.66 10.63 8.02
C CYS A 75 3.56 11.10 9.00
N TYR A 76 3.38 10.39 10.12
CA TYR A 76 2.41 10.72 11.16
C TYR A 76 3.02 10.55 12.55
N PRO A 77 3.60 11.61 13.13
CA PRO A 77 4.20 11.56 14.47
C PRO A 77 3.23 11.12 15.57
N ILE A 78 1.95 11.45 15.43
CA ILE A 78 0.87 11.10 16.38
C ILE A 78 0.75 9.59 16.63
N LEU A 79 1.13 8.76 15.65
CA LEU A 79 1.14 7.31 15.84
C LEU A 79 2.03 6.91 17.02
N LYS A 80 3.16 7.58 17.21
CA LYS A 80 4.02 7.31 18.37
C LYS A 80 3.30 7.56 19.69
N ASP A 81 2.60 8.68 19.81
CA ASP A 81 1.87 9.05 21.03
C ASP A 81 0.73 8.07 21.32
N MET A 82 0.03 7.63 20.27
CA MET A 82 -1.00 6.59 20.37
C MET A 82 -0.43 5.25 20.83
N ALA A 83 0.71 4.81 20.27
CA ALA A 83 1.38 3.59 20.72
C ALA A 83 1.86 3.71 22.17
N THR A 84 2.37 4.88 22.59
CA THR A 84 2.74 5.12 23.98
C THR A 84 1.53 4.99 24.89
N TYR A 85 0.40 5.63 24.55
CA TYR A 85 -0.83 5.55 25.34
C TYR A 85 -1.34 4.10 25.49
N LEU A 86 -1.40 3.35 24.38
CA LEU A 86 -1.87 1.96 24.38
C LEU A 86 -0.93 0.99 25.12
N ASN A 87 0.28 1.42 25.46
CA ASN A 87 1.26 0.66 26.25
C ASN A 87 1.36 1.12 27.71
N ILE A 88 0.53 2.06 28.15
CA ILE A 88 0.40 2.41 29.57
C ILE A 88 -0.23 1.22 30.32
N PRO A 89 0.35 0.74 31.45
CA PRO A 89 -0.15 -0.42 32.17
C PRO A 89 -1.62 -0.29 32.59
N GLU A 90 -2.02 0.89 33.08
CA GLU A 90 -3.41 1.15 33.48
C GLU A 90 -4.38 1.05 32.30
N VAL A 91 -3.96 1.48 31.10
CA VAL A 91 -4.74 1.35 29.86
C VAL A 91 -4.84 -0.11 29.44
N GLN A 92 -3.74 -0.86 29.50
CA GLN A 92 -3.75 -2.30 29.18
C GLN A 92 -4.62 -3.11 30.14
N VAL A 93 -4.57 -2.80 31.44
CA VAL A 93 -5.44 -3.42 32.45
C VAL A 93 -6.91 -3.09 32.18
N ALA A 94 -7.22 -1.83 31.88
CA ALA A 94 -8.59 -1.43 31.54
C ALA A 94 -9.12 -2.12 30.27
N LEU A 95 -8.25 -2.40 29.29
CA LEU A 95 -8.58 -3.13 28.05
C LEU A 95 -8.52 -4.66 28.21
N GLY A 96 -8.04 -5.19 29.34
CA GLY A 96 -7.86 -6.62 29.57
C GLY A 96 -6.80 -7.27 28.67
N VAL A 97 -5.77 -6.53 28.28
CA VAL A 97 -4.68 -7.02 27.42
C VAL A 97 -3.37 -7.16 28.19
N HIS A 98 -2.56 -8.15 27.82
CA HIS A 98 -1.29 -8.49 28.49
C HIS A 98 -0.11 -8.53 27.51
N ARG A 99 -0.14 -7.69 26.48
CA ARG A 99 0.89 -7.63 25.44
C ARG A 99 1.14 -6.19 25.01
N ASN A 100 2.37 -5.92 24.59
CA ASN A 100 2.69 -4.63 24.00
C ASN A 100 1.93 -4.43 22.70
N PHE A 101 1.36 -3.23 22.56
CA PHE A 101 0.75 -2.75 21.35
C PHE A 101 1.82 -2.33 20.34
N GLN A 102 1.57 -2.68 19.08
CA GLN A 102 2.31 -2.25 17.90
C GLN A 102 1.29 -2.07 16.77
N PHE A 103 1.46 -1.07 15.92
CA PHE A 103 0.53 -0.79 14.82
C PHE A 103 0.53 -1.89 13.76
N CYS A 104 1.72 -2.29 13.33
CA CYS A 104 1.92 -3.27 12.27
C CYS A 104 2.83 -4.38 12.78
N GLN A 105 2.61 -5.61 12.31
CA GLN A 105 3.44 -6.76 12.64
C GLN A 105 4.20 -7.22 11.38
N ASP A 106 5.50 -6.95 11.35
CA ASP A 106 6.41 -7.29 10.25
C ASP A 106 6.39 -8.77 9.89
N LEU A 107 6.22 -9.66 10.88
CA LEU A 107 6.16 -11.10 10.60
C LEU A 107 4.91 -11.49 9.81
N VAL A 108 3.79 -10.80 10.04
CA VAL A 108 2.57 -11.02 9.26
C VAL A 108 2.80 -10.48 7.85
N MET A 109 3.29 -9.25 7.73
CA MET A 109 3.63 -8.64 6.44
C MET A 109 4.53 -9.56 5.60
N LYS A 110 5.62 -10.07 6.17
CA LYS A 110 6.55 -10.99 5.50
C LYS A 110 5.86 -12.27 4.99
N LYS A 111 4.87 -12.80 5.71
CA LYS A 111 4.12 -14.00 5.28
C LYS A 111 3.22 -13.70 4.07
N PHE A 112 2.55 -12.54 4.07
CA PHE A 112 1.78 -12.08 2.91
C PHE A 112 2.69 -11.82 1.69
N THR A 113 3.85 -11.19 1.89
CA THR A 113 4.83 -11.01 0.82
C THR A 113 5.36 -12.34 0.29
N PHE A 114 5.66 -13.30 1.15
CA PHE A 114 6.18 -14.62 0.76
C PHE A 114 5.18 -15.43 -0.07
N THR A 115 3.89 -15.28 0.23
CA THR A 115 2.80 -15.91 -0.52
C THR A 115 2.41 -15.12 -1.78
N ALA A 116 3.03 -13.95 -1.98
CA ALA A 116 2.73 -13.01 -3.06
C ALA A 116 1.25 -12.60 -3.13
N ASP A 117 0.58 -12.59 -1.98
CA ASP A 117 -0.87 -12.36 -1.87
C ASP A 117 -1.28 -10.99 -2.43
N GLY A 118 -0.45 -9.96 -2.24
CA GLY A 118 -0.73 -8.60 -2.70
C GLY A 118 -0.88 -8.44 -4.22
N ALA A 119 -0.41 -9.41 -5.02
CA ALA A 119 -0.57 -9.39 -6.47
C ALA A 119 -1.75 -10.26 -6.96
N LEU A 120 -2.56 -10.84 -6.08
CA LEU A 120 -3.72 -11.64 -6.48
C LEU A 120 -4.93 -10.76 -6.86
N PRO A 121 -5.78 -11.20 -7.81
CA PRO A 121 -6.90 -10.42 -8.31
C PRO A 121 -8.13 -10.44 -7.37
N GLN A 122 -7.97 -10.02 -6.12
CA GLN A 122 -9.06 -10.05 -5.12
C GLN A 122 -10.25 -9.17 -5.51
N THR A 123 -10.04 -8.18 -6.38
CA THR A 123 -11.09 -7.33 -6.94
C THR A 123 -12.14 -8.11 -7.73
N GLN A 124 -11.82 -9.32 -8.22
CA GLN A 124 -12.80 -10.18 -8.89
C GLN A 124 -13.92 -10.62 -7.95
N ASN A 125 -13.65 -10.75 -6.65
CA ASN A 125 -14.66 -11.14 -5.65
C ASN A 125 -15.76 -10.07 -5.48
N ILE A 126 -15.52 -8.83 -5.91
CA ILE A 126 -16.53 -7.75 -5.86
C ILE A 126 -17.68 -8.05 -6.84
N VAL A 127 -17.40 -8.75 -7.95
CA VAL A 127 -18.42 -9.10 -8.94
C VAL A 127 -19.46 -10.01 -8.31
N ASP A 128 -19.03 -11.08 -7.63
CA ASP A 128 -19.92 -12.02 -6.96
C ASP A 128 -20.80 -11.33 -5.90
N LEU A 129 -20.23 -10.41 -5.12
CA LEU A 129 -20.98 -9.63 -4.13
C LEU A 129 -22.10 -8.79 -4.76
N LEU A 130 -21.82 -8.16 -5.90
CA LEU A 130 -22.80 -7.34 -6.62
C LEU A 130 -23.91 -8.19 -7.24
N GLU A 131 -23.59 -9.37 -7.77
CA GLU A 131 -24.56 -10.32 -8.31
C GLU A 131 -25.52 -10.85 -7.23
N ASP A 132 -25.03 -11.00 -6.00
CA ASP A 132 -25.83 -11.34 -4.81
C ASP A 132 -26.66 -10.17 -4.25
N GLY A 133 -26.63 -9.01 -4.92
CA GLY A 133 -27.40 -7.82 -4.51
C GLY A 133 -26.79 -7.05 -3.34
N ILE A 134 -25.53 -7.32 -2.97
CA ILE A 134 -24.83 -6.59 -1.92
C ILE A 134 -24.31 -5.28 -2.49
N SER A 135 -24.71 -4.16 -1.87
CA SER A 135 -24.24 -2.84 -2.27
C SER A 135 -22.81 -2.58 -1.83
N VAL A 136 -21.95 -2.15 -2.76
CA VAL A 136 -20.53 -1.84 -2.51
C VAL A 136 -20.26 -0.36 -2.75
N LEU A 137 -19.64 0.32 -1.77
CA LEU A 137 -19.15 1.69 -1.89
C LEU A 137 -17.62 1.68 -2.01
N ILE A 138 -17.10 2.19 -3.12
CA ILE A 138 -15.67 2.45 -3.30
C ILE A 138 -15.46 3.95 -3.18
N TYR A 139 -14.73 4.39 -2.16
CA TYR A 139 -14.37 5.79 -1.96
C TYR A 139 -12.84 5.92 -1.88
N ALA A 140 -12.32 7.02 -2.39
CA ALA A 140 -10.90 7.33 -2.37
C ALA A 140 -10.71 8.83 -2.10
N GLY A 141 -9.77 9.16 -1.21
CA GLY A 141 -9.31 10.55 -1.06
C GLY A 141 -8.46 10.94 -2.26
N ASP A 142 -8.54 12.20 -2.69
CA ASP A 142 -7.83 12.67 -3.89
C ASP A 142 -6.34 12.99 -3.65
N ALA A 143 -5.88 12.88 -2.40
CA ALA A 143 -4.53 13.20 -1.96
C ALA A 143 -3.69 11.98 -1.55
N ASP A 144 -4.27 10.78 -1.56
CA ASP A 144 -3.50 9.54 -1.42
C ASP A 144 -2.68 9.30 -2.72
N TRP A 145 -1.55 8.63 -2.64
CA TRP A 145 -0.70 8.35 -3.81
C TRP A 145 -0.98 6.98 -4.43
#